data_AF-A0A3B4A0P2-F1
#
_entry.id   AF-A0A3B4A0P2-F1
#
_cell.length_a   1.000
_cell.length_b   1.000
_cell.length_c   1.000
_cell.angle_alpha   90.00
_cell.angle_beta   90.00
_cell.angle_gamma   90.00
#
_symmetry.space_group_name_H-M   'P 1'
#
loop_
_entity.id
_entity.type
_entity.pdbx_description
1 polymer ?
#
loop_
_entity_poly.entity_id
_entity_poly.type
_entity_poly.pdbx_seq_one_letter_code
_entity_poly.pdbx_strand_id
1 'polypeptide(L)'
;MEDAIKTVVMTYIKSSKGKENLDSSSFKKLVSKQLGGIMEDADSSSAIKEMQKGLDENSDGKVNFSEYLNLIGYLANAMSQKQCGSTEAAS
;
A
#
# COMPACT_ATOMS: atom_id res chain seq x y z
N MET A 1 -5.00 -19.02 -2.50
CA MET A 1 -3.87 -18.15 -2.94
C MET A 1 -4.30 -17.29 -4.12
N GLU A 2 -4.89 -17.87 -5.17
CA GLU A 2 -5.42 -17.13 -6.32
C GLU A 2 -6.40 -16.00 -5.94
N ASP A 3 -7.36 -16.25 -5.05
CA ASP A 3 -8.33 -15.23 -4.64
C ASP A 3 -7.70 -14.02 -3.93
N ALA A 4 -6.61 -14.24 -3.18
CA ALA A 4 -5.88 -13.16 -2.53
C ALA A 4 -5.15 -12.28 -3.56
N ILE A 5 -4.50 -12.91 -4.55
CA ILE A 5 -3.85 -12.20 -5.66
C ILE A 5 -4.89 -11.41 -6.47
N LYS A 6 -6.02 -12.05 -6.80
CA LYS A 6 -7.15 -11.40 -7.48
C LYS A 6 -7.66 -10.20 -6.70
N THR A 7 -7.75 -10.30 -5.38
CA THR A 7 -8.17 -9.19 -4.52
C THR A 7 -7.19 -8.01 -4.60
N VAL A 8 -5.88 -8.27 -4.51
CA VAL A 8 -4.84 -7.21 -4.63
C VAL A 8 -4.95 -6.46 -5.96
N VAL A 9 -5.09 -7.20 -7.07
CA VAL A 9 -5.24 -6.64 -8.42
C VAL A 9 -6.54 -5.84 -8.56
N MET A 10 -7.66 -6.41 -8.12
CA MET A 10 -8.97 -5.75 -8.24
C MET A 10 -9.06 -4.48 -7.38
N THR A 11 -8.43 -4.46 -6.22
CA THR A 11 -8.36 -3.26 -5.37
C THR A 11 -7.61 -2.12 -6.07
N TYR A 12 -6.51 -2.43 -6.76
CA TYR A 12 -5.80 -1.46 -7.59
C TYR A 12 -6.70 -0.90 -8.70
N ILE A 13 -7.29 -1.77 -9.53
CA ILE A 13 -8.14 -1.37 -10.67
C ILE A 13 -9.33 -0.51 -10.22
N LYS A 14 -9.98 -0.90 -9.12
CA LYS A 14 -11.09 -0.12 -8.54
C LYS A 14 -10.64 1.25 -8.08
N SER A 15 -9.44 1.35 -7.51
CA SER A 15 -8.91 2.60 -6.98
C SER A 15 -8.39 3.52 -8.08
N SER A 16 -7.82 2.96 -9.16
CA SER A 16 -7.43 3.71 -10.36
C SER A 16 -8.63 4.13 -11.21
N LYS A 17 -9.83 3.62 -10.89
CA LYS A 17 -11.07 3.81 -11.66
C LYS A 17 -10.92 3.37 -13.11
N GLY A 18 -10.20 2.26 -13.33
CA GLY A 18 -9.91 1.73 -14.66
C GLY A 18 -8.82 2.48 -15.43
N LYS A 19 -8.13 3.45 -14.81
CA LYS A 19 -6.93 4.07 -15.38
C LYS A 19 -5.70 3.19 -15.18
N GLU A 20 -4.66 3.47 -15.95
CA GLU A 20 -3.37 2.80 -15.86
C GLU A 20 -2.69 3.03 -14.50
N ASN A 21 -2.69 4.28 -14.00
CA ASN A 21 -1.99 4.70 -12.77
C ASN A 21 -2.96 5.31 -11.74
N LEU A 22 -2.59 5.22 -10.47
CA LEU A 22 -3.24 5.94 -9.36
C LEU A 22 -2.70 7.37 -9.28
N ASP A 23 -3.58 8.35 -9.44
CA ASP A 23 -3.24 9.74 -9.07
C ASP A 23 -3.14 9.89 -7.54
N SER A 24 -2.50 10.96 -7.07
CA SER A 24 -2.29 11.21 -5.63
C SER A 24 -3.58 11.16 -4.80
N SER A 25 -4.71 11.61 -5.36
CA SER A 25 -5.99 11.59 -4.66
C SER A 25 -6.51 10.16 -4.48
N SER A 26 -6.39 9.36 -5.53
CA SER A 26 -6.83 7.97 -5.57
C SER A 26 -5.93 7.08 -4.73
N PHE A 27 -4.61 7.30 -4.78
CA PHE A 27 -3.64 6.64 -3.91
C PHE A 27 -3.91 6.93 -2.43
N LYS A 28 -4.09 8.21 -2.07
CA LYS A 28 -4.45 8.60 -0.71
C LYS A 28 -5.71 7.89 -0.22
N LYS A 29 -6.76 7.83 -1.04
CA LYS A 29 -8.00 7.13 -0.69
C LYS A 29 -7.80 5.63 -0.52
N LEU A 30 -6.98 4.99 -1.35
CA LEU A 30 -6.64 3.57 -1.21
C LEU A 30 -5.97 3.32 0.14
N VAL A 31 -4.93 4.10 0.46
CA VAL A 31 -4.17 3.93 1.71
C VAL A 31 -5.06 4.14 2.94
N SER A 32 -5.76 5.26 3.02
CA SER A 32 -6.61 5.54 4.20
C SER A 32 -7.76 4.53 4.35
N LYS A 33 -8.34 4.02 3.25
CA LYS A 33 -9.48 3.09 3.34
C LYS A 33 -9.12 1.62 3.47
N GLN A 34 -8.04 1.18 2.85
CA GLN A 34 -7.69 -0.25 2.77
C GLN A 34 -6.54 -0.61 3.71
N LEU A 35 -5.67 0.36 4.01
CA LEU A 35 -4.44 0.16 4.78
C LEU A 35 -4.48 0.88 6.14
N GLY A 36 -5.56 1.59 6.44
CA GLY A 36 -5.75 2.32 7.70
C GLY A 36 -5.64 1.47 8.97
N GLY A 37 -5.96 0.18 8.89
CA GLY A 37 -5.79 -0.74 10.02
C GLY A 37 -4.37 -1.30 10.19
N ILE A 38 -3.49 -1.11 9.20
CA ILE A 38 -2.13 -1.67 9.17
C ILE A 38 -1.10 -0.57 9.46
N MET A 39 -1.35 0.64 8.97
CA MET A 39 -0.48 1.80 9.13
C MET A 39 -1.08 2.77 10.15
N GLU A 40 -0.38 2.99 11.27
CA GLU A 40 -0.81 3.92 12.34
C GLU A 40 -0.94 5.38 11.84
N ASP A 41 -0.20 5.76 10.78
CA ASP A 41 -0.22 7.10 10.17
C ASP A 41 -0.99 7.20 8.85
N ALA A 42 -1.87 6.23 8.54
CA ALA A 42 -2.64 6.20 7.29
C ALA A 42 -3.69 7.32 7.13
N ASP A 43 -3.86 8.16 8.15
CA ASP A 43 -4.68 9.37 8.08
C ASP A 43 -3.83 10.65 7.84
N SER A 44 -2.51 10.55 7.98
CA SER A 44 -1.59 11.66 7.77
C SER A 44 -1.38 11.93 6.29
N SER A 45 -1.95 13.04 5.80
CA SER A 45 -1.81 13.43 4.40
C SER A 45 -0.37 13.73 3.98
N SER A 46 0.51 14.09 4.91
CA SER A 46 1.93 14.29 4.64
C SER A 46 2.66 12.95 4.56
N ALA A 47 2.40 12.02 5.49
CA ALA A 47 2.99 10.68 5.45
C ALA A 47 2.62 9.93 4.16
N ILE A 48 1.35 10.01 3.74
CA ILE A 48 0.90 9.42 2.47
C ILE A 48 1.61 10.03 1.26
N LYS A 49 1.84 11.35 1.27
CA LYS A 49 2.55 12.02 0.16
C LYS A 49 4.02 11.60 0.10
N GLU A 50 4.70 11.53 1.24
CA GLU A 50 6.08 11.04 1.29
C GLU A 50 6.15 9.57 0.88
N MET A 51 5.18 8.76 1.28
CA MET A 51 5.08 7.37 0.82
C MET A 51 4.86 7.27 -0.68
N GLN A 52 3.95 8.09 -1.24
CA GLN A 52 3.73 8.12 -2.69
C GLN A 52 5.03 8.47 -3.41
N LYS A 53 5.74 9.49 -2.93
CA LYS A 53 7.02 9.92 -3.50
C LYS A 53 8.11 8.85 -3.37
N GLY A 54 8.11 8.07 -2.29
CA GLY A 54 9.03 6.96 -2.11
C GLY A 54 8.75 5.75 -3.01
N LEU A 55 7.52 5.65 -3.55
CA LEU A 55 7.11 4.58 -4.48
C LEU A 55 7.18 5.01 -5.94
N ASP A 56 7.10 6.31 -6.23
CA ASP A 56 7.13 6.92 -7.57
C ASP A 56 8.55 6.88 -8.18
N GLU A 57 9.01 5.67 -8.52
CA GLU A 57 10.35 5.40 -9.04
C GLU A 57 10.57 6.06 -10.41
N ASN A 58 9.51 6.16 -11.21
CA ASN A 58 9.57 6.80 -12.53
C ASN A 58 9.38 8.32 -12.48
N SER A 59 9.06 8.88 -11.30
CA SER A 59 8.84 10.31 -11.06
C SER A 59 7.74 10.93 -11.94
N ASP A 60 6.67 10.18 -12.24
CA ASP A 60 5.52 10.66 -13.02
C ASP A 60 4.44 11.33 -12.15
N GLY A 61 4.63 11.34 -10.82
CA GLY A 61 3.70 11.91 -9.85
C GLY A 61 2.48 11.02 -9.58
N LYS A 62 2.51 9.77 -10.02
CA LYS A 62 1.44 8.77 -9.86
C LYS A 62 2.03 7.48 -9.29
N VAL A 63 1.18 6.48 -9.13
CA VAL A 63 1.59 5.14 -8.69
C VAL A 63 1.04 4.13 -9.69
N ASN A 64 1.93 3.48 -10.43
CA ASN A 64 1.61 2.39 -11.34
C ASN A 64 1.44 1.07 -10.57
N PHE A 65 1.07 0.00 -11.28
CA PHE A 65 0.79 -1.28 -10.61
C PHE A 65 2.03 -1.91 -9.96
N SER A 66 3.21 -1.76 -10.56
CA SER A 66 4.47 -2.28 -10.00
C SER A 66 4.82 -1.57 -8.70
N GLU A 67 4.74 -0.24 -8.70
CA GLU A 67 4.98 0.60 -7.52
C GLU A 67 3.98 0.31 -6.40
N TYR A 68 2.72 0.03 -6.76
CA TYR A 68 1.72 -0.45 -5.81
C TYR A 68 2.09 -1.84 -5.23
N LEU A 69 2.61 -2.77 -6.03
CA LEU A 69 3.07 -4.07 -5.50
C LEU A 69 4.27 -3.93 -4.57
N ASN A 70 5.17 -2.97 -4.82
CA ASN A 70 6.26 -2.64 -3.88
C ASN A 70 5.69 -2.25 -2.51
N LEU A 71 4.67 -1.39 -2.46
CA LEU A 71 3.97 -1.05 -1.22
C LEU A 71 3.39 -2.28 -0.52
N ILE A 72 2.69 -3.15 -1.26
CA ILE A 72 2.13 -4.39 -0.69
C ILE A 72 3.24 -5.29 -0.12
N GLY A 73 4.38 -5.40 -0.81
CA GLY A 73 5.54 -6.13 -0.33
C GLY A 73 6.12 -5.55 0.96
N TYR A 74 6.26 -4.22 1.04
CA TYR A 74 6.70 -3.55 2.27
C TYR A 74 5.75 -3.81 3.44
N LEU A 75 4.44 -3.72 3.20
CA LEU A 75 3.42 -3.99 4.21
C LEU A 75 3.44 -5.46 4.66
N ALA A 76 3.56 -6.40 3.72
CA ALA A 76 3.66 -7.82 4.03
C ALA A 76 4.87 -8.11 4.93
N ASN A 77 6.03 -7.53 4.62
CA ASN A 77 7.23 -7.65 5.46
C ASN A 77 7.05 -7.00 6.84
N ALA A 78 6.45 -5.81 6.92
CA ALA A 78 6.20 -5.13 8.19
C ALA A 78 5.24 -5.95 9.08
N MET A 79 4.16 -6.47 8.50
CA MET A 79 3.21 -7.34 9.20
C MET A 79 3.87 -8.66 9.64
N SER A 80 4.64 -9.30 8.76
CA SER A 80 5.36 -10.53 9.09
C SER A 80 6.34 -10.33 10.24
N GLN A 81 7.06 -9.21 10.28
CA GLN A 81 7.96 -8.88 11.39
C GLN A 81 7.20 -8.62 12.69
N LYS A 82 6.08 -7.88 12.64
CA LYS A 82 5.23 -7.64 13.82
C LYS A 82 4.67 -8.95 14.39
N GLN A 83 4.31 -9.89 13.52
CA GLN A 83 3.78 -11.20 13.91
C GLN A 83 4.89 -12.15 14.41
N CYS A 84 6.06 -12.15 13.79
CA CYS A 84 7.20 -12.99 14.19
C CYS A 84 7.85 -12.49 15.50
N GLY A 85 8.02 -11.18 15.65
CA GLY A 85 8.56 -10.55 16.86
C GLY A 85 7.67 -10.66 18.09
N SER A 86 6.40 -11.06 17.93
CA SER A 86 5.51 -11.36 19.06
C SER A 86 5.78 -12.72 19.71
N THR A 87 6.69 -13.54 19.16
CA THR A 87 7.04 -14.87 19.73
C THR A 87 8.30 -14.84 20.60
N GLU A 88 9.17 -13.83 20.49
CA GLU A 88 10.45 -13.79 21.23
C GLU A 88 10.40 -13.02 22.57
N ALA A 89 9.29 -12.36 22.91
CA ALA A 89 9.14 -11.62 24.18
C ALA A 89 8.38 -12.41 25.27
N ALA A 90 8.07 -13.69 25.03
CA ALA A 90 7.33 -14.56 25.96
C ALA A 90 8.08 -15.87 26.28
N SER A 91 9.42 -15.83 26.37
CA SER A 91 10.25 -16.95 26.82
C SER A 91 11.32 -16.49 27.79
#